data_AF-A0A7Y0G7V2-F1
#
_entry.id   AF-A0A7Y0G7V2-F1
#
_cell.length_a   1.000
_cell.length_b   1.000
_cell.length_c   1.000
_cell.angle_alpha   90.00
_cell.angle_beta   90.00
_cell.angle_gamma   90.00
#
_symmetry.space_group_name_H-M   'P 1'
#
loop_
_entity.id
_entity.type
_entity.pdbx_description
1 polymer ?
#
loop_
_entity_poly.entity_id
_entity_poly.type
_entity_poly.pdbx_seq_one_letter_code
_entity_poly.pdbx_strand_id
1 'polypeptide(L)'
;MSNCCNGIGAREQCQHCPHELAFPPLDLPAPKYCECSKQHFTTPWTCNPVCRLIKSDGSQRASDGLAYRTQHFNESDAPAMMGCSPYKTRSQLLHEMHTGLTPEVDAGTQRRFDDGHRFEALARPLAEEIIGEEIYPVTGSDGLYSASFDGLTMCEAIGFGHKSLNAELRTLVLDQCLGSELPMVYRTQMEQQCMVSGAQRILFMASTWDVDTLIEARDCWYTPDSKLRSAIVAGWAQFKIDLDAYVLPAVPVLIVAEQVQGLPAVLVQVSGEIVVKDNFAAFETALRDFLKHRLIRAPKTDQDFADLDVQIKALKGAEAALESAETQMLAHVQTIDQAKKTKDMLAKLVCENRLMAEKLLASEKDRRRSEIVQKGRAAYDAHIAMLTQKTGGPWIMLAPPDFAGKVKGLRTIASMQDAVDTPIATPAANVVPMRAAAAPTNTGPPTVLEQLNAHLDQLSDEQLQRVMSFVKSRYSAA
;
A
#
# COMPACT_ATOMS: atom_id res chain seq x y z
N MET A 1 46.99 -28.42 6.84
CA MET A 1 48.01 -29.20 7.57
C MET A 1 48.25 -28.46 8.88
N SER A 2 47.61 -28.84 10.00
CA SER A 2 48.16 -29.72 11.07
C SER A 2 48.70 -28.86 12.24
N ASN A 3 48.39 -29.03 13.54
CA ASN A 3 47.58 -29.97 14.35
C ASN A 3 46.79 -29.15 15.42
N CYS A 4 45.64 -29.56 15.98
CA CYS A 4 45.28 -30.71 16.85
C CYS A 4 45.95 -30.78 18.24
N CYS A 5 45.20 -30.31 19.25
CA CYS A 5 44.95 -30.86 20.60
C CYS A 5 46.07 -31.21 21.61
N ASN A 6 45.96 -30.64 22.83
CA ASN A 6 46.19 -31.22 24.18
C ASN A 6 45.87 -30.11 25.22
N GLY A 7 45.31 -30.32 26.42
CA GLY A 7 44.71 -31.51 27.05
C GLY A 7 44.70 -31.43 28.59
N ILE A 8 43.51 -31.55 29.21
CA ILE A 8 43.24 -32.01 30.60
C ILE A 8 43.53 -31.05 31.79
N GLY A 9 42.56 -30.95 32.72
CA GLY A 9 42.75 -30.48 34.11
C GLY A 9 41.46 -29.92 34.73
N ALA A 10 40.89 -30.57 35.76
CA ALA A 10 39.59 -30.20 36.34
C ALA A 10 39.63 -30.08 37.88
N ARG A 11 38.67 -29.29 38.43
CA ARG A 11 38.36 -29.07 39.86
C ARG A 11 39.40 -28.23 40.63
N GLU A 12 39.06 -27.48 41.69
CA GLU A 12 37.81 -27.36 42.45
C GLU A 12 37.66 -25.94 43.08
N GLN A 13 36.40 -25.51 43.28
CA GLN A 13 35.89 -24.49 44.23
C GLN A 13 36.79 -23.33 44.73
N CYS A 14 36.35 -22.09 44.45
CA CYS A 14 36.38 -21.02 45.46
C CYS A 14 35.15 -20.11 45.33
N GLN A 15 34.41 -19.92 46.44
CA GLN A 15 33.26 -19.03 46.51
C GLN A 15 33.72 -17.64 46.95
N HIS A 16 33.32 -16.56 46.27
CA HIS A 16 32.78 -15.31 46.88
C HIS A 16 32.44 -14.23 45.84
N CYS A 17 31.32 -13.53 46.11
CA CYS A 17 30.80 -12.29 45.50
C CYS A 17 30.27 -12.28 44.03
N PRO A 18 29.25 -11.43 43.76
CA PRO A 18 28.56 -11.37 42.47
C PRO A 18 29.08 -10.22 41.58
N HIS A 19 28.95 -10.36 40.26
CA HIS A 19 28.53 -9.33 39.30
C HIS A 19 28.43 -9.92 37.88
N GLU A 20 27.82 -9.19 36.94
CA GLU A 20 27.51 -9.68 35.60
C GLU A 20 28.73 -10.18 34.80
N LEU A 21 28.53 -11.30 34.08
CA LEU A 21 29.49 -11.79 33.10
C LEU A 21 29.40 -10.96 31.82
N ALA A 22 30.25 -9.95 31.71
CA ALA A 22 30.61 -9.35 30.43
C ALA A 22 31.40 -10.37 29.59
N PHE A 23 31.01 -10.53 28.32
CA PHE A 23 31.84 -11.22 27.34
C PHE A 23 33.07 -10.35 26.98
N PRO A 24 34.26 -10.92 26.82
CA PRO A 24 35.43 -10.16 26.39
C PRO A 24 35.25 -9.70 24.92
N PRO A 25 35.74 -8.51 24.54
CA PRO A 25 35.71 -8.08 23.16
C PRO A 25 36.64 -8.97 22.31
N LEU A 26 36.13 -9.42 21.16
CA LEU A 26 36.94 -10.04 20.12
C LEU A 26 37.73 -8.95 19.41
N ASP A 27 39.05 -8.92 19.61
CA ASP A 27 39.98 -8.09 18.83
C ASP A 27 39.93 -8.49 17.35
N LEU A 28 39.18 -7.73 16.56
CA LEU A 28 39.34 -7.69 15.10
C LEU A 28 40.18 -6.46 14.74
N PRO A 29 41.18 -6.59 13.84
CA PRO A 29 42.08 -5.49 13.54
C PRO A 29 41.33 -4.36 12.83
N ALA A 30 41.41 -3.15 13.39
CA ALA A 30 40.87 -1.95 12.76
C ALA A 30 41.47 -1.75 11.35
N PRO A 31 40.66 -1.36 10.34
CA PRO A 31 41.17 -1.03 9.03
C PRO A 31 42.09 0.19 9.14
N LYS A 32 43.39 -0.03 8.89
CA LYS A 32 44.34 1.06 8.69
C LYS A 32 43.98 1.78 7.39
N TYR A 33 43.44 3.00 7.46
CA TYR A 33 43.79 4.14 6.58
C TYR A 33 43.02 5.40 7.01
N CYS A 34 43.61 6.22 7.88
CA CYS A 34 43.32 7.66 7.95
C CYS A 34 44.46 8.39 8.67
N GLU A 35 45.60 8.57 7.99
CA GLU A 35 46.64 9.50 8.46
C GLU A 35 46.29 10.94 8.04
N CYS A 36 45.37 11.58 8.76
CA CYS A 36 45.26 13.05 8.71
C CYS A 36 46.49 13.66 9.40
N SER A 37 47.49 14.02 8.63
CA SER A 37 48.71 14.68 9.13
C SER A 37 48.39 16.06 9.70
N LYS A 38 48.85 16.30 10.93
CA LYS A 38 48.73 17.59 11.60
C LYS A 38 49.73 18.59 11.01
N GLN A 39 49.36 19.36 9.99
CA GLN A 39 50.04 20.62 9.67
C GLN A 39 49.21 21.55 8.76
N HIS A 40 49.00 22.79 9.21
CA HIS A 40 48.63 23.99 8.44
C HIS A 40 47.31 24.05 7.66
N PHE A 41 46.17 24.20 8.36
CA PHE A 41 45.05 25.02 7.87
C PHE A 41 44.47 25.88 9.00
N THR A 42 44.49 27.21 8.84
CA THR A 42 44.05 28.21 9.85
C THR A 42 42.70 28.85 9.47
N THR A 43 41.76 28.03 9.00
CA THR A 43 40.36 28.42 8.80
C THR A 43 39.46 27.45 9.57
N PRO A 44 38.50 27.92 10.39
CA PRO A 44 37.57 27.02 11.05
C PRO A 44 36.63 26.46 9.98
N TRP A 45 36.72 25.16 9.72
CA TRP A 45 35.63 24.45 9.07
C TRP A 45 34.44 24.49 10.03
N THR A 46 33.44 25.30 9.70
CA THR A 46 32.11 25.17 10.29
C THR A 46 31.53 23.85 9.80
N CYS A 47 31.83 22.78 10.54
CA CYS A 47 31.20 21.49 10.34
C CYS A 47 29.68 21.70 10.44
N ASN A 48 28.98 21.42 9.35
CA ASN A 48 27.52 21.58 9.30
C ASN A 48 26.92 20.66 10.37
N PRO A 49 26.14 21.15 11.36
CA PRO A 49 25.68 20.35 12.51
C PRO A 49 24.65 19.26 12.15
N VAL A 50 24.57 18.87 10.88
CA VAL A 50 23.63 17.92 10.29
C VAL A 50 24.31 16.60 9.86
N CYS A 51 25.62 16.43 10.12
CA CYS A 51 26.25 15.10 10.09
C CYS A 51 25.78 14.25 11.31
N ARG A 52 24.48 13.93 11.33
CA ARG A 52 23.96 12.81 12.09
C ARG A 52 24.39 11.54 11.37
N LEU A 53 25.54 10.99 11.76
CA LEU A 53 25.90 9.61 11.42
C LEU A 53 24.68 8.74 11.67
N ILE A 54 24.16 8.15 10.59
CA ILE A 54 23.16 7.10 10.69
C ILE A 54 23.75 6.02 11.59
N LYS A 55 23.00 5.62 12.62
CA LYS A 55 23.38 4.44 13.41
C LYS A 55 23.23 3.24 12.50
N SER A 56 24.35 2.78 11.93
CA SER A 56 24.41 1.53 11.19
C SER A 56 24.11 0.38 12.15
N ASP A 57 22.87 -0.10 12.07
CA ASP A 57 22.28 -1.09 12.98
C ASP A 57 22.69 -2.55 12.65
N GLY A 58 23.39 -2.75 11.54
CA GLY A 58 24.18 -3.95 11.27
C GLY A 58 23.52 -4.96 10.34
N SER A 59 23.87 -4.87 9.04
CA SER A 59 23.58 -5.84 7.98
C SER A 59 22.12 -6.06 7.57
N GLN A 60 21.87 -6.13 6.27
CA GLN A 60 20.57 -6.52 5.66
C GLN A 60 20.28 -8.04 5.84
N ARG A 61 20.54 -8.63 7.01
CA ARG A 61 20.34 -10.08 7.25
C ARG A 61 18.99 -10.36 7.92
N ALA A 62 18.38 -11.47 7.50
CA ALA A 62 16.97 -11.78 7.74
C ALA A 62 16.55 -11.94 9.22
N SER A 63 17.47 -12.24 10.14
CA SER A 63 17.15 -12.38 11.57
C SER A 63 17.06 -11.04 12.30
N ASP A 64 18.00 -10.14 12.05
CA ASP A 64 18.21 -8.96 12.88
C ASP A 64 17.32 -7.80 12.39
N GLY A 65 17.01 -7.77 11.09
CA GLY A 65 16.07 -6.84 10.49
C GLY A 65 14.63 -6.97 10.98
N LEU A 66 14.15 -8.15 11.42
CA LEU A 66 12.75 -8.33 11.84
C LEU A 66 12.44 -7.61 13.16
N ALA A 67 13.34 -7.72 14.15
CA ALA A 67 13.22 -7.05 15.44
C ALA A 67 13.38 -5.52 15.32
N TYR A 68 14.17 -5.07 14.34
CA TYR A 68 14.32 -3.66 14.01
C TYR A 68 13.07 -3.07 13.32
N ARG A 69 12.55 -3.77 12.30
CA ARG A 69 11.36 -3.36 11.53
C ARG A 69 10.08 -3.35 12.36
N THR A 70 9.99 -4.13 13.42
CA THR A 70 8.82 -4.12 14.32
C THR A 70 8.78 -2.90 15.26
N GLN A 71 9.88 -2.15 15.38
CA GLN A 71 9.96 -0.95 16.24
C GLN A 71 10.02 0.37 15.45
N HIS A 72 10.17 0.33 14.13
CA HIS A 72 10.31 1.50 13.27
C HIS A 72 9.33 1.49 12.10
N PHE A 73 8.88 2.67 11.70
CA PHE A 73 8.14 2.90 10.47
C PHE A 73 9.11 2.89 9.28
N ASN A 74 9.15 1.78 8.55
CA ASN A 74 10.12 1.52 7.49
C ASN A 74 9.71 2.12 6.13
N GLU A 75 10.68 2.44 5.27
CA GLU A 75 10.44 3.16 4.01
C GLU A 75 9.67 2.34 2.96
N SER A 76 9.81 1.01 3.01
CA SER A 76 9.08 0.07 2.15
C SER A 76 7.62 -0.14 2.56
N ASP A 77 7.27 0.18 3.82
CA ASP A 77 5.90 0.14 4.32
C ASP A 77 5.19 1.51 4.18
N ALA A 78 5.93 2.60 3.95
CA ALA A 78 5.37 3.93 3.74
C ALA A 78 4.37 4.02 2.57
N PRO A 79 4.55 3.34 1.42
CA PRO A 79 3.55 3.28 0.37
C PRO A 79 2.24 2.58 0.79
N ALA A 80 2.30 1.59 1.69
CA ALA A 80 1.11 0.93 2.22
C ALA A 80 0.37 1.83 3.23
N MET A 81 1.12 2.50 4.12
CA MET A 81 0.60 3.53 5.01
C MET A 81 -0.10 4.68 4.24
N MET A 82 0.52 5.15 3.15
CA MET A 82 -0.02 6.20 2.26
C MET A 82 -1.13 5.71 1.31
N GLY A 83 -1.41 4.41 1.24
CA GLY A 83 -2.44 3.85 0.37
C GLY A 83 -2.11 3.85 -1.13
N CYS A 84 -0.82 3.88 -1.49
CA CYS A 84 -0.34 3.84 -2.88
C CYS A 84 0.45 2.56 -3.23
N SER A 85 0.63 1.64 -2.28
CA SER A 85 1.21 0.31 -2.54
C SER A 85 0.24 -0.59 -3.33
N PRO A 86 0.71 -1.28 -4.38
CA PRO A 86 -0.08 -2.30 -5.08
C PRO A 86 -0.04 -3.68 -4.40
N TYR A 87 0.82 -3.87 -3.38
CA TYR A 87 1.10 -5.19 -2.78
C TYR A 87 0.59 -5.37 -1.35
N LYS A 88 0.42 -4.29 -0.59
CA LYS A 88 -0.01 -4.30 0.82
C LYS A 88 -0.94 -3.13 1.08
N THR A 89 -2.15 -3.38 1.58
CA THR A 89 -3.08 -2.30 1.95
C THR A 89 -2.74 -1.70 3.30
N ARG A 90 -3.31 -0.54 3.60
CA ARG A 90 -3.12 0.14 4.89
C ARG A 90 -3.67 -0.69 6.06
N SER A 91 -4.82 -1.34 5.90
CA SER A 91 -5.38 -2.23 6.92
C SER A 91 -4.56 -3.50 7.13
N GLN A 92 -3.91 -4.03 6.09
CA GLN A 92 -2.96 -5.14 6.23
C GLN A 92 -1.73 -4.71 7.05
N LEU A 93 -1.15 -3.55 6.75
CA LEU A 93 -0.03 -3.01 7.54
C LEU A 93 -0.41 -2.77 9.02
N LEU A 94 -1.60 -2.23 9.29
CA LEU A 94 -2.11 -2.09 10.67
C LEU A 94 -2.20 -3.45 11.38
N HIS A 95 -2.72 -4.48 10.69
CA HIS A 95 -2.84 -5.82 11.24
C HIS A 95 -1.48 -6.46 11.55
N GLU A 96 -0.54 -6.39 10.60
CA GLU A 96 0.83 -6.89 10.76
C GLU A 96 1.54 -6.20 11.93
N MET A 97 1.50 -4.86 12.00
CA MET A 97 2.15 -4.11 13.08
C MET A 97 1.48 -4.29 14.45
N HIS A 98 0.16 -4.49 14.51
CA HIS A 98 -0.55 -4.71 15.77
C HIS A 98 -0.34 -6.13 16.32
N THR A 99 -0.27 -7.14 15.44
CA THR A 99 -0.11 -8.55 15.84
C THR A 99 1.36 -8.98 15.97
N GLY A 100 2.28 -8.29 15.30
CA GLY A 100 3.66 -8.75 15.09
C GLY A 100 3.77 -9.93 14.12
N LEU A 101 2.68 -10.32 13.45
CA LEU A 101 2.64 -11.46 12.53
C LEU A 101 2.80 -10.98 11.08
N THR A 102 3.93 -11.28 10.47
CA THR A 102 4.12 -11.16 9.01
C THR A 102 3.57 -12.41 8.30
N PRO A 103 2.90 -12.27 7.13
CA PRO A 103 2.49 -13.42 6.33
C PRO A 103 3.65 -14.35 5.97
N GLU A 104 3.41 -15.66 5.89
CA GLU A 104 4.39 -16.61 5.39
C GLU A 104 4.72 -16.30 3.92
N VAL A 105 6.02 -16.22 3.60
CA VAL A 105 6.51 -15.97 2.25
C VAL A 105 6.57 -17.30 1.50
N ASP A 106 5.75 -17.45 0.46
CA ASP A 106 5.80 -18.64 -0.39
C ASP A 106 7.13 -18.72 -1.19
N ALA A 107 7.52 -19.93 -1.60
CA ALA A 107 8.79 -20.16 -2.29
C ALA A 107 8.95 -19.36 -3.61
N GLY A 108 7.86 -19.04 -4.31
CA GLY A 108 7.88 -18.19 -5.49
C GLY A 108 8.08 -16.72 -5.16
N THR A 109 7.55 -16.26 -4.03
CA THR A 109 7.76 -14.91 -3.49
C THR A 109 9.17 -14.75 -2.93
N GLN A 110 9.68 -15.73 -2.18
CA GLN A 110 11.06 -15.74 -1.69
C GLN A 110 12.05 -15.65 -2.86
N ARG A 111 11.85 -16.46 -3.90
CA ARG A 111 12.69 -16.41 -5.10
C ARG A 111 12.72 -15.03 -5.77
N ARG A 112 11.59 -14.29 -5.79
CA ARG A 112 11.55 -12.92 -6.32
C ARG A 112 12.35 -11.93 -5.46
N PHE A 113 12.41 -12.15 -4.14
CA PHE A 113 13.28 -11.38 -3.26
C PHE A 113 14.75 -11.75 -3.49
N ASP A 114 15.09 -13.04 -3.60
CA ASP A 114 16.45 -13.50 -3.86
C ASP A 114 17.00 -12.97 -5.20
N ASP A 115 16.22 -13.05 -6.28
CA ASP A 115 16.55 -12.45 -7.57
C ASP A 115 16.65 -10.92 -7.48
N GLY A 116 15.82 -10.26 -6.65
CA GLY A 116 15.88 -8.82 -6.40
C GLY A 116 17.22 -8.37 -5.80
N HIS A 117 17.63 -8.96 -4.67
CA HIS A 117 18.92 -8.66 -4.03
C HIS A 117 20.11 -8.99 -4.96
N ARG A 118 19.98 -10.02 -5.80
CA ARG A 118 21.02 -10.35 -6.80
C ARG A 118 21.12 -9.29 -7.89
N PHE A 119 19.99 -8.80 -8.42
CA PHE A 119 19.98 -7.71 -9.40
C PHE A 119 20.47 -6.39 -8.80
N GLU A 120 20.17 -6.10 -7.52
CA GLU A 120 20.69 -4.96 -6.77
C GLU A 120 22.23 -5.00 -6.71
N ALA A 121 22.79 -6.15 -6.31
CA ALA A 121 24.24 -6.34 -6.24
C ALA A 121 24.94 -6.21 -7.60
N LEU A 122 24.31 -6.69 -8.69
CA LEU A 122 24.81 -6.55 -10.05
C LEU A 122 24.69 -5.12 -10.61
N ALA A 123 23.66 -4.36 -10.19
CA ALA A 123 23.43 -2.99 -10.63
C ALA A 123 24.25 -1.94 -9.87
N ARG A 124 24.70 -2.24 -8.64
CA ARG A 124 25.48 -1.32 -7.81
C ARG A 124 26.72 -0.72 -8.51
N PRO A 125 27.59 -1.48 -9.20
CA PRO A 125 28.73 -0.88 -9.92
C PRO A 125 28.32 0.10 -11.02
N LEU A 126 27.20 -0.17 -11.72
CA LEU A 126 26.65 0.73 -12.73
C LEU A 126 26.14 2.04 -12.10
N ALA A 127 25.56 1.94 -10.90
CA ALA A 127 25.14 3.10 -10.12
C ALA A 127 26.33 3.93 -9.64
N GLU A 128 27.43 3.30 -9.22
CA GLU A 128 28.68 3.97 -8.83
C GLU A 128 29.30 4.75 -10.00
N GLU A 129 29.28 4.19 -11.22
CA GLU A 129 29.71 4.90 -12.44
C GLU A 129 28.86 6.15 -12.73
N ILE A 130 27.54 6.11 -12.50
CA ILE A 130 26.62 7.24 -12.70
C ILE A 130 26.70 8.28 -11.57
N ILE A 131 26.90 7.84 -10.33
CA ILE A 131 27.01 8.69 -9.15
C ILE A 131 28.37 9.40 -9.12
N GLY A 132 29.43 8.70 -9.54
CA GLY A 132 30.83 9.16 -9.46
C GLY A 132 31.50 8.93 -8.10
N GLU A 133 30.84 8.20 -7.19
CA GLU A 133 31.30 7.87 -5.83
C GLU A 133 30.89 6.43 -5.46
N GLU A 134 31.66 5.79 -4.57
CA GLU A 134 31.37 4.46 -4.02
C GLU A 134 30.13 4.48 -3.11
N ILE A 135 29.29 3.44 -3.18
CA ILE A 135 28.06 3.31 -2.39
C ILE A 135 27.96 1.96 -1.68
N TYR A 136 27.63 1.99 -0.39
CA TYR A 136 27.46 0.78 0.42
C TYR A 136 25.99 0.57 0.81
N PRO A 137 25.51 -0.68 0.89
CA PRO A 137 24.17 -0.96 1.39
C PRO A 137 24.13 -0.73 2.90
N VAL A 138 23.09 -0.07 3.39
CA VAL A 138 22.97 0.31 4.81
C VAL A 138 21.51 0.42 5.22
N THR A 139 21.21 0.14 6.49
CA THR A 139 19.92 0.50 7.10
C THR A 139 20.16 1.57 8.15
N GLY A 140 19.19 2.48 8.27
CA GLY A 140 19.29 3.65 9.13
C GLY A 140 17.95 4.12 9.67
N SER A 141 18.01 4.92 10.74
CA SER A 141 16.83 5.47 11.40
C SER A 141 17.01 6.93 11.83
N ASP A 142 15.89 7.68 11.77
CA ASP A 142 15.70 8.95 12.47
C ASP A 142 14.46 8.85 13.38
N GLY A 143 14.70 8.68 14.67
CA GLY A 143 13.65 8.50 15.67
C GLY A 143 12.86 7.22 15.41
N LEU A 144 11.58 7.36 15.04
CA LEU A 144 10.71 6.23 14.68
C LEU A 144 10.76 5.86 13.20
N TYR A 145 11.34 6.70 12.34
CA TYR A 145 11.42 6.41 10.91
C TYR A 145 12.67 5.58 10.62
N SER A 146 12.56 4.56 9.78
CA SER A 146 13.71 3.85 9.23
C SER A 146 13.69 3.80 7.71
N ALA A 147 14.87 3.62 7.14
CA ALA A 147 15.12 3.45 5.73
C ALA A 147 16.24 2.42 5.52
N SER A 148 15.95 1.38 4.76
CA SER A 148 16.98 0.56 4.12
C SER A 148 17.37 1.19 2.78
N PHE A 149 18.66 1.32 2.55
CA PHE A 149 19.27 1.89 1.35
C PHE A 149 19.95 0.77 0.57
N ASP A 150 19.55 0.62 -0.69
CA ASP A 150 20.20 -0.30 -1.62
C ASP A 150 21.65 0.18 -1.84
N GLY A 151 21.89 1.50 -1.85
CA GLY A 151 23.22 2.08 -1.61
C GLY A 151 23.16 3.52 -1.08
N LEU A 152 24.20 3.95 -0.38
CA LEU A 152 24.39 5.30 0.12
C LEU A 152 25.88 5.69 0.06
N THR A 153 26.21 6.93 -0.29
CA THR A 153 27.61 7.40 -0.24
C THR A 153 28.10 7.57 1.20
N MET A 154 29.42 7.52 1.43
CA MET A 154 30.03 7.64 2.77
C MET A 154 29.72 8.96 3.51
N CYS A 155 29.29 10.00 2.78
CA CYS A 155 28.87 11.29 3.34
C CYS A 155 27.34 11.41 3.46
N GLU A 156 26.60 10.32 3.22
CA GLU A 156 25.13 10.20 3.28
C GLU A 156 24.37 11.14 2.32
N ALA A 157 25.08 11.83 1.41
CA ALA A 157 24.54 12.89 0.57
C ALA A 157 23.82 12.40 -0.71
N ILE A 158 24.18 11.22 -1.23
CA ILE A 158 23.57 10.62 -2.42
C ILE A 158 23.19 9.16 -2.13
N GLY A 159 21.93 8.83 -2.34
CA GLY A 159 21.44 7.45 -2.23
C GLY A 159 21.26 6.75 -3.57
N PHE A 160 21.03 5.44 -3.51
CA PHE A 160 20.70 4.56 -4.62
C PHE A 160 19.51 3.68 -4.22
N GLY A 161 18.57 3.50 -5.15
CA GLY A 161 17.40 2.64 -5.01
C GLY A 161 17.20 1.80 -6.26
N HIS A 162 17.16 0.49 -6.11
CA HIS A 162 17.11 -0.49 -7.20
C HIS A 162 15.76 -1.22 -7.26
N LYS A 163 15.24 -1.52 -8.45
CA LYS A 163 14.07 -2.38 -8.65
C LYS A 163 14.25 -3.31 -9.88
N SER A 164 13.52 -4.41 -9.92
CA SER A 164 13.43 -5.23 -11.15
C SER A 164 12.63 -4.48 -12.23
N LEU A 165 13.20 -4.32 -13.43
CA LEU A 165 12.55 -3.62 -14.54
C LEU A 165 11.32 -4.39 -15.05
N ASN A 166 10.14 -3.79 -14.90
CA ASN A 166 8.88 -4.32 -15.39
C ASN A 166 8.39 -3.52 -16.63
N ALA A 167 7.25 -3.91 -17.21
CA ALA A 167 6.72 -3.25 -18.41
C ALA A 167 6.32 -1.78 -18.18
N GLU A 168 5.79 -1.45 -17.00
CA GLU A 168 5.40 -0.08 -16.63
C GLU A 168 6.64 0.82 -16.50
N LEU A 169 7.63 0.42 -15.70
CA LEU A 169 8.89 1.14 -15.52
C LEU A 169 9.64 1.32 -16.84
N ARG A 170 9.64 0.33 -17.73
CA ARG A 170 10.22 0.46 -19.09
C ARG A 170 9.53 1.55 -19.93
N THR A 171 8.25 1.80 -19.72
CA THR A 171 7.50 2.85 -20.45
C THR A 171 7.57 4.22 -19.79
N LEU A 172 7.74 4.29 -18.47
CA LEU A 172 7.77 5.54 -17.71
C LEU A 172 9.18 6.12 -17.59
N VAL A 173 10.19 5.27 -17.31
CA VAL A 173 11.58 5.70 -17.13
C VAL A 173 12.27 5.72 -18.49
N LEU A 174 11.97 6.77 -19.25
CA LEU A 174 12.64 7.10 -20.50
C LEU A 174 13.86 7.99 -20.24
N ASP A 175 14.72 8.14 -21.25
CA ASP A 175 15.83 9.08 -21.23
C ASP A 175 15.33 10.48 -20.85
N GLN A 176 15.96 11.12 -19.85
CA GLN A 176 15.56 12.41 -19.25
C GLN A 176 14.31 12.39 -18.35
N CYS A 177 13.75 11.23 -18.00
CA CYS A 177 12.70 11.14 -16.98
C CYS A 177 13.16 11.79 -15.66
N LEU A 178 12.28 12.58 -15.05
CA LEU A 178 12.50 13.16 -13.73
C LEU A 178 11.93 12.22 -12.66
N GLY A 179 12.62 12.00 -11.55
CA GLY A 179 12.12 11.14 -10.47
C GLY A 179 10.77 11.59 -9.87
N SER A 180 10.37 12.85 -10.10
CA SER A 180 9.01 13.35 -9.79
C SER A 180 7.89 12.71 -10.63
N GLU A 181 8.21 12.11 -11.77
CA GLU A 181 7.27 11.46 -12.70
C GLU A 181 7.09 9.97 -12.39
N LEU A 182 7.95 9.38 -11.57
CA LEU A 182 7.83 8.00 -11.12
C LEU A 182 6.49 7.75 -10.40
N PRO A 183 5.94 6.52 -10.50
CA PRO A 183 4.78 6.10 -9.71
C PRO A 183 4.92 6.41 -8.21
N MET A 184 3.81 6.80 -7.59
CA MET A 184 3.79 7.31 -6.21
C MET A 184 4.38 6.33 -5.19
N VAL A 185 4.30 5.01 -5.45
CA VAL A 185 4.95 3.97 -4.63
C VAL A 185 6.46 4.19 -4.48
N TYR A 186 7.18 4.48 -5.58
CA TYR A 186 8.63 4.67 -5.55
C TYR A 186 9.01 6.04 -4.99
N ARG A 187 8.25 7.09 -5.35
CA ARG A 187 8.43 8.44 -4.78
C ARG A 187 8.24 8.46 -3.26
N THR A 188 7.26 7.73 -2.75
CA THR A 188 6.99 7.64 -1.31
C THR A 188 8.13 6.93 -0.58
N GLN A 189 8.63 5.81 -1.13
CA GLN A 189 9.78 5.09 -0.57
C GLN A 189 11.03 5.97 -0.54
N MET A 190 11.36 6.60 -1.67
CA MET A 190 12.56 7.43 -1.80
C MET A 190 12.49 8.74 -1.01
N GLU A 191 11.31 9.37 -0.87
CA GLU A 191 11.19 10.56 -0.02
C GLU A 191 11.43 10.22 1.45
N GLN A 192 11.00 9.04 1.91
CA GLN A 192 11.33 8.60 3.26
C GLN A 192 12.82 8.26 3.41
N GLN A 193 13.47 7.66 2.40
CA GLN A 193 14.93 7.51 2.38
C GLN A 193 15.64 8.87 2.52
N CYS A 194 15.29 9.85 1.68
CA CYS A 194 15.78 11.23 1.76
C CYS A 194 15.44 11.96 3.08
N MET A 195 14.38 11.55 3.77
CA MET A 195 14.00 12.08 5.08
C MET A 195 14.87 11.51 6.20
N VAL A 196 15.23 10.23 6.12
CA VAL A 196 16.03 9.52 7.14
C VAL A 196 17.53 9.83 7.02
N SER A 197 18.10 9.85 5.81
CA SER A 197 19.53 10.15 5.62
C SER A 197 19.85 11.64 5.43
N GLY A 198 18.86 12.46 5.05
CA GLY A 198 19.13 13.82 4.57
C GLY A 198 19.77 13.88 3.19
N ALA A 199 19.81 12.78 2.43
CA ALA A 199 20.34 12.74 1.07
C ALA A 199 19.68 13.80 0.17
N GLN A 200 20.51 14.45 -0.66
CA GLN A 200 20.10 15.53 -1.55
C GLN A 200 19.40 15.02 -2.82
N ARG A 201 19.67 13.76 -3.17
CA ARG A 201 19.07 13.04 -4.30
C ARG A 201 19.28 11.53 -4.15
N ILE A 202 18.44 10.74 -4.83
CA ILE A 202 18.57 9.29 -4.95
C ILE A 202 18.59 8.93 -6.43
N LEU A 203 19.55 8.09 -6.84
CA LEU A 203 19.53 7.46 -8.15
C LEU A 203 18.54 6.29 -8.09
N PHE A 204 17.40 6.43 -8.76
CA PHE A 204 16.49 5.32 -9.00
C PHE A 204 16.98 4.54 -10.21
N MET A 205 17.15 3.23 -10.10
CA MET A 205 17.47 2.34 -11.22
C MET A 205 16.54 1.14 -11.25
N ALA A 206 16.09 0.77 -12.44
CA ALA A 206 15.36 -0.45 -12.70
C ALA A 206 16.05 -1.28 -13.79
N SER A 207 16.36 -2.56 -13.52
CA SER A 207 17.11 -3.41 -14.48
C SER A 207 16.53 -4.81 -14.66
N THR A 208 16.79 -5.42 -15.82
CA THR A 208 16.59 -6.85 -16.10
C THR A 208 17.94 -7.49 -16.46
N TRP A 209 18.21 -8.70 -15.94
CA TRP A 209 19.44 -9.46 -16.19
C TRP A 209 19.12 -10.88 -16.66
N ASP A 210 19.94 -11.43 -17.56
CA ASP A 210 20.00 -12.87 -17.85
C ASP A 210 21.25 -13.45 -17.18
N VAL A 211 21.04 -14.30 -16.18
CA VAL A 211 22.07 -14.64 -15.19
C VAL A 211 22.74 -13.35 -14.71
N ASP A 212 24.02 -13.13 -15.00
CA ASP A 212 24.79 -11.95 -14.58
C ASP A 212 25.06 -10.96 -15.75
N THR A 213 24.39 -11.16 -16.90
CA THR A 213 24.47 -10.25 -18.06
C THR A 213 23.32 -9.25 -18.04
N LEU A 214 23.64 -7.96 -18.10
CA LEU A 214 22.61 -6.91 -18.19
C LEU A 214 21.87 -7.01 -19.53
N ILE A 215 20.54 -7.14 -19.48
CA ILE A 215 19.69 -7.03 -20.68
C ILE A 215 19.30 -5.57 -20.91
N GLU A 216 18.82 -4.89 -19.87
CA GLU A 216 18.34 -3.52 -19.94
C GLU A 216 18.38 -2.89 -18.55
N ALA A 217 18.83 -1.64 -18.47
CA ALA A 217 18.67 -0.78 -17.30
C ALA A 217 17.97 0.53 -17.72
N ARG A 218 17.22 1.11 -16.79
CA ARG A 218 16.63 2.45 -16.86
C ARG A 218 16.90 3.15 -15.54
N ASP A 219 17.29 4.41 -15.58
CA ASP A 219 17.56 5.19 -14.38
C ASP A 219 17.01 6.62 -14.48
N CYS A 220 16.81 7.24 -13.32
CA CYS A 220 16.52 8.66 -13.20
C CYS A 220 16.87 9.18 -11.81
N TRP A 221 17.04 10.50 -11.69
CA TRP A 221 17.32 11.15 -10.42
C TRP A 221 16.04 11.57 -9.71
N TYR A 222 15.84 11.07 -8.49
CA TYR A 222 14.85 11.58 -7.54
C TYR A 222 15.47 12.68 -6.67
N THR A 223 14.73 13.77 -6.44
CA THR A 223 15.12 14.86 -5.54
C THR A 223 14.03 15.11 -4.49
N PRO A 224 14.38 15.52 -3.25
CA PRO A 224 13.42 15.64 -2.16
C PRO A 224 12.24 16.58 -2.42
N ASP A 225 11.03 16.08 -2.22
CA ASP A 225 9.77 16.81 -2.31
C ASP A 225 9.23 17.13 -0.90
N SER A 226 9.47 18.38 -0.46
CA SER A 226 9.01 18.87 0.86
C SER A 226 7.50 18.72 1.12
N LYS A 227 6.65 18.68 0.07
CA LYS A 227 5.21 18.46 0.23
C LYS A 227 4.93 16.98 0.49
N LEU A 228 5.56 16.10 -0.28
CA LEU A 228 5.46 14.64 -0.07
C LEU A 228 6.02 14.24 1.29
N ARG A 229 7.17 14.79 1.71
CA ARG A 229 7.72 14.60 3.06
C ARG A 229 6.72 14.96 4.15
N SER A 230 6.10 16.13 4.03
CA SER A 230 5.09 16.61 4.99
C SER A 230 3.89 15.67 5.04
N ALA A 231 3.48 15.12 3.89
CA ALA A 231 2.39 14.14 3.81
C ALA A 231 2.77 12.80 4.44
N ILE A 232 4.00 12.30 4.25
CA ILE A 232 4.50 11.06 4.85
C ILE A 232 4.58 11.17 6.38
N VAL A 233 5.14 12.27 6.91
CA VAL A 233 5.23 12.53 8.36
C VAL A 233 3.83 12.57 8.99
N ALA A 234 2.89 13.30 8.38
CA ALA A 234 1.52 13.36 8.85
C ALA A 234 0.78 12.02 8.72
N GLY A 235 1.03 11.27 7.65
CA GLY A 235 0.50 9.93 7.42
C GLY A 235 0.95 8.95 8.50
N TRP A 236 2.24 8.92 8.85
CA TRP A 236 2.76 8.10 9.94
C TRP A 236 2.24 8.53 11.31
N ALA A 237 2.08 9.84 11.55
CA ALA A 237 1.48 10.34 12.79
C ALA A 237 0.02 9.85 12.94
N GLN A 238 -0.79 9.88 11.87
CA GLN A 238 -2.14 9.33 11.90
C GLN A 238 -2.14 7.80 11.95
N PHE A 239 -1.21 7.13 11.26
CA PHE A 239 -1.05 5.68 11.32
C PHE A 239 -0.74 5.20 12.75
N LYS A 240 0.09 5.94 13.49
CA LYS A 240 0.31 5.64 14.92
C LYS A 240 -0.97 5.74 15.74
N ILE A 241 -1.76 6.80 15.56
CA ILE A 241 -3.05 6.96 16.26
C ILE A 241 -3.99 5.79 15.94
N ASP A 242 -4.07 5.39 14.68
CA ASP A 242 -4.92 4.28 14.24
C ASP A 242 -4.42 2.92 14.76
N LEU A 243 -3.10 2.73 14.84
CA LEU A 243 -2.46 1.52 15.38
C LEU A 243 -2.69 1.39 16.90
N ASP A 244 -2.55 2.50 17.64
CA ASP A 244 -2.83 2.57 19.07
C ASP A 244 -4.33 2.36 19.39
N ALA A 245 -5.22 2.66 18.42
CA ALA A 245 -6.67 2.45 18.51
C ALA A 245 -7.17 1.14 17.83
N TYR A 246 -6.27 0.37 17.20
CA TYR A 246 -6.67 -0.80 16.41
C TYR A 246 -7.19 -1.92 17.31
N VAL A 247 -8.32 -2.50 16.91
CA VAL A 247 -8.90 -3.69 17.54
C VAL A 247 -8.98 -4.77 16.46
N LEU A 248 -8.53 -5.98 16.79
CA LEU A 248 -8.59 -7.12 15.89
C LEU A 248 -10.02 -7.32 15.36
N PRO A 249 -10.24 -7.29 14.03
CA PRO A 249 -11.54 -7.61 13.46
C PRO A 249 -11.91 -9.04 13.83
N ALA A 250 -13.20 -9.27 14.14
CA ALA A 250 -13.70 -10.60 14.43
C ALA A 250 -13.35 -11.55 13.28
N VAL A 251 -12.70 -12.68 13.61
CA VAL A 251 -12.11 -13.60 12.62
C VAL A 251 -13.15 -13.95 11.56
N PRO A 252 -12.91 -13.62 10.27
CA PRO A 252 -13.82 -14.03 9.22
C PRO A 252 -13.79 -15.55 9.11
N VAL A 253 -14.95 -16.18 9.35
CA VAL A 253 -15.12 -17.62 9.12
C VAL A 253 -14.71 -17.91 7.67
N LEU A 254 -13.87 -18.93 7.48
CA LEU A 254 -13.32 -19.31 6.17
C LEU A 254 -14.41 -19.33 5.11
N ILE A 255 -14.25 -18.50 4.07
CA ILE A 255 -15.23 -18.32 3.00
C ILE A 255 -15.17 -19.51 2.04
N VAL A 256 -15.68 -20.64 2.50
CA VAL A 256 -16.07 -21.77 1.66
C VAL A 256 -17.58 -21.63 1.50
N ALA A 257 -18.02 -21.24 0.31
CA ALA A 257 -19.45 -21.24 0.00
C ALA A 257 -19.99 -22.65 0.26
N GLU A 258 -21.00 -22.79 1.12
CA GLU A 258 -21.50 -24.11 1.49
C GLU A 258 -22.06 -24.75 0.22
N GLN A 259 -21.58 -25.95 -0.14
CA GLN A 259 -22.14 -26.66 -1.27
C GLN A 259 -23.62 -26.90 -0.97
N VAL A 260 -24.48 -26.15 -1.65
CA VAL A 260 -25.92 -26.38 -1.64
C VAL A 260 -26.12 -27.82 -2.08
N GLN A 261 -26.41 -28.72 -1.12
CA GLN A 261 -26.94 -30.05 -1.43
C GLN A 261 -28.14 -29.83 -2.33
N GLY A 262 -27.95 -30.17 -3.61
CA GLY A 262 -28.74 -29.62 -4.70
C GLY A 262 -30.20 -30.05 -4.60
N LEU A 263 -31.06 -29.24 -5.21
CA LEU A 263 -32.39 -29.72 -5.58
C LEU A 263 -32.22 -31.02 -6.40
N PRO A 264 -33.04 -32.07 -6.15
CA PRO A 264 -32.87 -33.33 -6.85
C PRO A 264 -33.00 -33.12 -8.36
N ALA A 265 -32.23 -33.88 -9.15
CA ALA A 265 -32.33 -33.78 -10.60
C ALA A 265 -33.76 -34.10 -11.05
N VAL A 266 -34.34 -33.26 -11.92
CA VAL A 266 -35.65 -33.51 -12.50
C VAL A 266 -35.54 -34.73 -13.43
N LEU A 267 -36.37 -35.73 -13.20
CA LEU A 267 -36.38 -36.99 -13.95
C LEU A 267 -37.76 -37.17 -14.60
N VAL A 268 -37.75 -37.42 -15.90
CA VAL A 268 -38.92 -37.90 -16.65
C VAL A 268 -38.49 -39.10 -17.49
N GLN A 269 -39.26 -40.19 -17.43
CA GLN A 269 -39.05 -41.38 -18.25
C GLN A 269 -40.36 -41.76 -18.96
N VAL A 270 -40.27 -41.95 -20.28
CA VAL A 270 -41.37 -42.42 -21.13
C VAL A 270 -41.04 -43.84 -21.60
N SER A 271 -41.99 -44.77 -21.47
CA SER A 271 -41.88 -46.15 -21.96
C SER A 271 -42.88 -46.41 -23.08
N GLY A 272 -42.70 -47.50 -23.83
CA GLY A 272 -43.53 -47.84 -25.00
C GLY A 272 -45.00 -48.21 -24.70
N GLU A 273 -45.33 -48.46 -23.42
CA GLU A 273 -46.71 -48.41 -22.91
C GLU A 273 -46.93 -47.06 -22.23
N ILE A 274 -48.13 -46.48 -22.38
CA ILE A 274 -48.48 -45.10 -22.04
C ILE A 274 -48.50 -44.86 -20.51
N VAL A 275 -47.30 -44.82 -19.92
CA VAL A 275 -47.05 -44.54 -18.50
C VAL A 275 -45.85 -43.61 -18.42
N VAL A 276 -46.11 -42.33 -18.18
CA VAL A 276 -45.07 -41.34 -17.84
C VAL A 276 -44.67 -41.56 -16.38
N LYS A 277 -43.37 -41.68 -16.12
CA LYS A 277 -42.82 -41.66 -14.76
C LYS A 277 -42.06 -40.36 -14.54
N ASP A 278 -42.47 -39.59 -13.54
CA ASP A 278 -41.81 -38.34 -13.14
C ASP A 278 -41.42 -38.37 -11.65
N ASN A 279 -40.62 -37.38 -11.22
CA ASN A 279 -40.29 -37.16 -9.82
C ASN A 279 -40.74 -35.79 -9.28
N PHE A 280 -41.72 -35.13 -9.91
CA PHE A 280 -42.08 -33.75 -9.60
C PHE A 280 -42.56 -33.54 -8.16
N ALA A 281 -43.25 -34.51 -7.55
CA ALA A 281 -43.67 -34.41 -6.15
C ALA A 281 -42.49 -34.41 -5.15
N ALA A 282 -41.45 -35.19 -5.44
CA ALA A 282 -40.22 -35.20 -4.64
C ALA A 282 -39.42 -33.89 -4.85
N PHE A 283 -39.36 -33.41 -6.10
CA PHE A 283 -38.75 -32.14 -6.45
C PHE A 283 -39.46 -30.95 -5.78
N GLU A 284 -40.79 -30.91 -5.80
CA GLU A 284 -41.59 -29.87 -5.14
C GLU A 284 -41.29 -29.82 -3.64
N THR A 285 -41.25 -30.97 -2.99
CA THR A 285 -40.96 -31.08 -1.56
C THR A 285 -39.58 -30.51 -1.23
N ALA A 286 -38.55 -30.90 -1.98
CA ALA A 286 -37.19 -30.41 -1.81
C ALA A 286 -37.05 -28.90 -2.13
N LEU A 287 -37.77 -28.40 -3.14
CA LEU A 287 -37.80 -26.98 -3.48
C LEU A 287 -38.46 -26.15 -2.39
N ARG A 288 -39.60 -26.60 -1.86
CA ARG A 288 -40.30 -25.91 -0.76
C ARG A 288 -39.46 -25.88 0.52
N ASP A 289 -38.75 -26.95 0.83
CA ASP A 289 -37.78 -26.98 1.94
C ASP A 289 -36.65 -25.96 1.72
N PHE A 290 -35.96 -26.04 0.57
CA PHE A 290 -34.88 -25.13 0.21
C PHE A 290 -35.29 -23.64 0.29
N LEU A 291 -36.45 -23.28 -0.28
CA LEU A 291 -36.97 -21.90 -0.28
C LEU A 291 -37.36 -21.39 1.11
N LYS A 292 -37.67 -22.28 2.05
CA LYS A 292 -38.13 -21.94 3.41
C LYS A 292 -37.01 -21.96 4.44
N HIS A 293 -36.06 -22.89 4.32
CA HIS A 293 -35.08 -23.21 5.35
C HIS A 293 -33.62 -22.94 4.95
N ARG A 294 -33.31 -22.77 3.64
CA ARG A 294 -31.92 -22.67 3.15
C ARG A 294 -31.62 -21.41 2.33
N LEU A 295 -32.62 -20.85 1.63
CA LEU A 295 -32.46 -19.62 0.85
C LEU A 295 -32.19 -18.40 1.75
N ILE A 296 -31.06 -17.73 1.53
CA ILE A 296 -30.69 -16.51 2.26
C ILE A 296 -31.55 -15.33 1.80
N ARG A 297 -32.35 -14.78 2.72
CA ARG A 297 -33.26 -13.64 2.46
C ARG A 297 -32.78 -12.31 3.05
N ALA A 298 -31.64 -12.28 3.75
CA ALA A 298 -31.08 -11.08 4.35
C ALA A 298 -29.56 -11.22 4.54
N PRO A 299 -28.76 -11.19 3.46
CA PRO A 299 -27.31 -11.33 3.55
C PRO A 299 -26.69 -10.13 4.27
N LYS A 300 -25.70 -10.39 5.14
CA LYS A 300 -25.03 -9.37 5.96
C LYS A 300 -23.51 -9.43 5.87
N THR A 301 -22.95 -10.62 5.62
CA THR A 301 -21.53 -10.93 5.59
C THR A 301 -21.07 -11.25 4.17
N ASP A 302 -19.77 -11.17 3.90
CA ASP A 302 -19.19 -11.59 2.60
C ASP A 302 -19.51 -13.06 2.27
N GLN A 303 -19.61 -13.93 3.29
CA GLN A 303 -20.08 -15.31 3.15
C GLN A 303 -21.53 -15.38 2.67
N ASP A 304 -22.46 -14.65 3.31
CA ASP A 304 -23.88 -14.67 2.90
C ASP A 304 -24.06 -14.24 1.42
N PHE A 305 -23.22 -13.31 0.94
CA PHE A 305 -23.23 -12.87 -0.45
C PHE A 305 -22.64 -13.90 -1.42
N ALA A 306 -21.68 -14.72 -0.99
CA ALA A 306 -21.12 -15.81 -1.77
C ALA A 306 -22.11 -17.00 -1.84
N ASP A 307 -22.69 -17.38 -0.70
CA ASP A 307 -23.70 -18.44 -0.61
C ASP A 307 -24.95 -18.09 -1.42
N LEU A 308 -25.45 -16.85 -1.34
CA LEU A 308 -26.62 -16.43 -2.11
C LEU A 308 -26.37 -16.47 -3.63
N ASP A 309 -25.16 -16.19 -4.10
CA ASP A 309 -24.79 -16.33 -5.52
C ASP A 309 -24.79 -17.80 -5.98
N VAL A 310 -24.31 -18.72 -5.13
CA VAL A 310 -24.40 -20.18 -5.37
C VAL A 310 -25.85 -20.66 -5.35
N GLN A 311 -26.67 -20.17 -4.41
CA GLN A 311 -28.11 -20.49 -4.33
C GLN A 311 -28.88 -19.99 -5.57
N ILE A 312 -28.57 -18.80 -6.10
CA ILE A 312 -29.12 -18.29 -7.36
C ILE A 312 -28.74 -19.18 -8.54
N LYS A 313 -27.49 -19.66 -8.62
CA LYS A 313 -27.04 -20.61 -9.65
C LYS A 313 -27.77 -21.96 -9.56
N ALA A 314 -28.00 -22.47 -8.35
CA ALA A 314 -28.78 -23.69 -8.14
C ALA A 314 -30.24 -23.52 -8.63
N LEU A 315 -30.87 -22.37 -8.36
CA LEU A 315 -32.21 -22.05 -8.88
C LEU A 315 -32.22 -21.93 -10.42
N LYS A 316 -31.19 -21.35 -11.05
CA LYS A 316 -31.04 -21.34 -12.52
C LYS A 316 -30.95 -22.75 -13.12
N GLY A 317 -30.17 -23.63 -12.48
CA GLY A 317 -30.05 -25.03 -12.90
C GLY A 317 -31.38 -25.79 -12.79
N ALA A 318 -32.13 -25.55 -11.72
CA ALA A 318 -33.47 -26.09 -11.53
C ALA A 318 -34.48 -25.61 -12.58
N GLU A 319 -34.47 -24.33 -12.94
CA GLU A 319 -35.32 -23.75 -13.99
C GLU A 319 -35.06 -24.42 -15.35
N ALA A 320 -33.78 -24.49 -15.76
CA ALA A 320 -33.37 -25.15 -17.00
C ALA A 320 -33.69 -26.65 -17.03
N ALA A 321 -33.61 -27.35 -15.89
CA ALA A 321 -33.99 -28.75 -15.79
C ALA A 321 -35.50 -28.97 -15.99
N LEU A 322 -36.35 -28.06 -15.49
CA LEU A 322 -37.81 -28.09 -15.71
C LEU A 322 -38.19 -27.79 -17.17
N GLU A 323 -37.46 -26.90 -17.85
CA GLU A 323 -37.62 -26.66 -19.30
C GLU A 323 -37.20 -27.86 -20.15
N SER A 324 -36.07 -28.50 -19.80
CA SER A 324 -35.62 -29.73 -20.46
C SER A 324 -36.61 -30.88 -20.29
N ALA A 325 -37.17 -31.03 -19.08
CA ALA A 325 -38.22 -32.02 -18.79
C ALA A 325 -39.48 -31.79 -19.63
N GLU A 326 -39.93 -30.53 -19.80
CA GLU A 326 -41.05 -30.22 -20.71
C GLU A 326 -40.75 -30.65 -22.15
N THR A 327 -39.54 -30.37 -22.65
CA THR A 327 -39.14 -30.73 -24.01
C THR A 327 -39.18 -32.25 -24.23
N GLN A 328 -38.73 -33.02 -23.24
CA GLN A 328 -38.78 -34.49 -23.26
C GLN A 328 -40.21 -35.04 -23.18
N MET A 329 -41.11 -34.36 -22.46
CA MET A 329 -42.54 -34.72 -22.39
C MET A 329 -43.28 -34.38 -23.70
N LEU A 330 -43.07 -33.19 -24.26
CA LEU A 330 -43.74 -32.74 -25.49
C LEU A 330 -43.31 -33.50 -26.73
N ALA A 331 -42.10 -34.07 -26.75
CA ALA A 331 -41.64 -34.97 -27.80
C ALA A 331 -42.51 -36.24 -27.92
N HIS A 332 -43.25 -36.61 -26.87
CA HIS A 332 -44.03 -37.84 -26.81
C HIS A 332 -45.43 -37.66 -26.19
N VAL A 333 -46.41 -37.42 -27.08
CA VAL A 333 -47.87 -37.69 -26.94
C VAL A 333 -48.80 -36.49 -26.63
N GLN A 334 -49.99 -36.51 -27.25
CA GLN A 334 -51.04 -35.48 -27.22
C GLN A 334 -51.82 -35.32 -25.89
N THR A 335 -51.55 -36.12 -24.86
CA THR A 335 -52.37 -36.16 -23.63
C THR A 335 -51.55 -36.32 -22.34
N ILE A 336 -50.71 -35.33 -22.01
CA ILE A 336 -50.01 -35.23 -20.72
C ILE A 336 -50.28 -33.86 -20.06
N ASP A 337 -51.54 -33.63 -19.68
CA ASP A 337 -52.00 -32.33 -19.16
C ASP A 337 -51.63 -32.09 -17.69
N GLN A 338 -51.73 -33.11 -16.82
CA GLN A 338 -51.50 -32.95 -15.39
C GLN A 338 -50.02 -32.69 -15.04
N ALA A 339 -49.10 -33.49 -15.59
CA ALA A 339 -47.67 -33.32 -15.31
C ALA A 339 -47.11 -32.02 -15.91
N LYS A 340 -47.68 -31.54 -17.04
CA LYS A 340 -47.38 -30.21 -17.57
C LYS A 340 -47.79 -29.11 -16.59
N LYS A 341 -49.01 -29.16 -16.05
CA LYS A 341 -49.49 -28.19 -15.04
C LYS A 341 -48.60 -28.16 -13.79
N THR A 342 -48.14 -29.32 -13.31
CA THR A 342 -47.19 -29.39 -12.18
C THR A 342 -45.84 -28.75 -12.55
N LYS A 343 -45.28 -29.06 -13.72
CA LYS A 343 -44.04 -28.44 -14.21
C LYS A 343 -44.18 -26.91 -14.33
N ASP A 344 -45.29 -26.41 -14.87
CA ASP A 344 -45.48 -24.97 -15.07
C ASP A 344 -45.62 -24.22 -13.73
N MET A 345 -46.26 -24.84 -12.73
CA MET A 345 -46.30 -24.34 -11.36
C MET A 345 -44.88 -24.28 -10.74
N LEU A 346 -44.09 -25.34 -10.90
CA LEU A 346 -42.74 -25.41 -10.35
C LEU A 346 -41.78 -24.43 -11.04
N ALA A 347 -41.84 -24.34 -12.36
CA ALA A 347 -41.00 -23.41 -13.14
C ALA A 347 -41.29 -21.96 -12.74
N LYS A 348 -42.58 -21.60 -12.59
CA LYS A 348 -42.98 -20.29 -12.08
C LYS A 348 -42.43 -20.04 -10.67
N LEU A 349 -42.55 -21.00 -9.75
CA LEU A 349 -42.07 -20.86 -8.37
C LEU A 349 -40.53 -20.68 -8.30
N VAL A 350 -39.77 -21.43 -9.10
CA VAL A 350 -38.31 -21.29 -9.21
C VAL A 350 -37.94 -19.92 -9.80
N CYS A 351 -38.58 -19.52 -10.91
CA CYS A 351 -38.32 -18.25 -11.59
C CYS A 351 -38.60 -17.04 -10.67
N GLU A 352 -39.74 -17.01 -9.98
CA GLU A 352 -40.12 -15.94 -9.05
C GLU A 352 -39.12 -15.83 -7.88
N ASN A 353 -38.70 -16.95 -7.29
CA ASN A 353 -37.75 -16.92 -6.17
C ASN A 353 -36.32 -16.61 -6.63
N ARG A 354 -35.90 -17.04 -7.83
CA ARG A 354 -34.63 -16.63 -8.43
C ARG A 354 -34.61 -15.12 -8.66
N LEU A 355 -35.61 -14.57 -9.33
CA LEU A 355 -35.71 -13.14 -9.61
C LEU A 355 -35.78 -12.31 -8.33
N MET A 356 -36.44 -12.81 -7.28
CA MET A 356 -36.40 -12.23 -5.95
C MET A 356 -34.97 -12.22 -5.37
N ALA A 357 -34.29 -13.37 -5.39
CA ALA A 357 -32.93 -13.50 -4.85
C ALA A 357 -31.91 -12.65 -5.61
N GLU A 358 -31.98 -12.57 -6.94
CA GLU A 358 -31.14 -11.71 -7.77
C GLU A 358 -31.34 -10.22 -7.47
N LYS A 359 -32.61 -9.77 -7.36
CA LYS A 359 -32.93 -8.39 -6.95
C LYS A 359 -32.44 -8.08 -5.55
N LEU A 360 -32.60 -9.02 -4.62
CA LEU A 360 -32.19 -8.88 -3.22
C LEU A 360 -30.67 -8.78 -3.08
N LEU A 361 -29.93 -9.65 -3.79
CA LEU A 361 -28.48 -9.64 -3.87
C LEU A 361 -27.94 -8.33 -4.45
N ALA A 362 -28.58 -7.81 -5.51
CA ALA A 362 -28.20 -6.53 -6.11
C ALA A 362 -28.51 -5.35 -5.17
N SER A 363 -29.75 -5.24 -4.68
CA SER A 363 -30.17 -4.13 -3.82
C SER A 363 -29.40 -4.06 -2.51
N GLU A 364 -29.07 -5.20 -1.91
CA GLU A 364 -28.31 -5.23 -0.66
C GLU A 364 -26.83 -4.87 -0.90
N LYS A 365 -26.23 -5.29 -2.01
CA LYS A 365 -24.87 -4.84 -2.40
C LYS A 365 -24.81 -3.33 -2.62
N ASP A 366 -25.79 -2.74 -3.32
CA ASP A 366 -25.84 -1.30 -3.55
C ASP A 366 -26.18 -0.51 -2.27
N ARG A 367 -27.03 -1.05 -1.39
CA ARG A 367 -27.30 -0.48 -0.06
C ARG A 367 -26.03 -0.47 0.80
N ARG A 368 -25.30 -1.59 0.90
CA ARG A 368 -24.06 -1.66 1.68
C ARG A 368 -22.96 -0.78 1.13
N ARG A 369 -22.79 -0.74 -0.20
CA ARG A 369 -21.89 0.22 -0.86
C ARG A 369 -22.23 1.66 -0.47
N SER A 370 -23.52 2.01 -0.50
CA SER A 370 -23.99 3.35 -0.12
C SER A 370 -23.76 3.64 1.36
N GLU A 371 -24.00 2.69 2.27
CA GLU A 371 -23.74 2.82 3.71
C GLU A 371 -22.26 3.05 4.02
N ILE A 372 -21.36 2.30 3.38
CA ILE A 372 -19.90 2.43 3.56
C ILE A 372 -19.43 3.81 3.09
N VAL A 373 -19.88 4.24 1.89
CA VAL A 373 -19.55 5.57 1.35
C VAL A 373 -20.11 6.70 2.22
N GLN A 374 -21.34 6.59 2.73
CA GLN A 374 -21.94 7.59 3.63
C GLN A 374 -21.23 7.68 4.99
N LYS A 375 -20.91 6.53 5.59
CA LYS A 375 -20.12 6.48 6.84
C LYS A 375 -18.73 7.07 6.64
N GLY A 376 -18.07 6.73 5.53
CA GLY A 376 -16.79 7.30 5.14
C GLY A 376 -16.84 8.82 5.01
N ARG A 377 -17.86 9.34 4.33
CA ARG A 377 -18.05 10.79 4.19
C ARG A 377 -18.29 11.47 5.55
N ALA A 378 -19.12 10.90 6.41
CA ALA A 378 -19.37 11.44 7.75
C ALA A 378 -18.11 11.40 8.63
N ALA A 379 -17.31 10.33 8.55
CA ALA A 379 -16.04 10.21 9.27
C ALA A 379 -14.98 11.18 8.74
N TYR A 380 -14.92 11.42 7.42
CA TYR A 380 -14.09 12.46 6.81
C TYR A 380 -14.48 13.86 7.31
N ASP A 381 -15.76 14.21 7.22
CA ASP A 381 -16.26 15.53 7.64
C ASP A 381 -16.01 15.76 9.15
N ALA A 382 -16.16 14.72 9.98
CA ALA A 382 -15.82 14.76 11.41
C ALA A 382 -14.29 14.88 11.67
N HIS A 383 -13.45 14.21 10.88
CA HIS A 383 -12.00 14.34 10.97
C HIS A 383 -11.55 15.77 10.63
N ILE A 384 -12.10 16.37 9.56
CA ILE A 384 -11.77 17.75 9.20
C ILE A 384 -12.23 18.72 10.29
N ALA A 385 -13.43 18.55 10.86
CA ALA A 385 -13.90 19.37 11.97
C ALA A 385 -12.97 19.30 13.19
N MET A 386 -12.49 18.10 13.55
CA MET A 386 -11.49 17.91 14.61
C MET A 386 -10.16 18.62 14.29
N LEU A 387 -9.66 18.52 13.06
CA LEU A 387 -8.43 19.23 12.65
C LEU A 387 -8.63 20.74 12.77
N THR A 388 -9.66 21.30 12.15
CA THR A 388 -10.00 22.74 12.22
C THR A 388 -10.05 23.26 13.65
N GLN A 389 -10.64 22.49 14.58
CA GLN A 389 -10.71 22.84 16.00
C GLN A 389 -9.34 22.80 16.70
N LYS A 390 -8.48 21.81 16.39
CA LYS A 390 -7.16 21.63 17.03
C LYS A 390 -6.15 22.71 16.64
N THR A 391 -6.11 23.11 15.36
CA THR A 391 -5.07 23.99 14.83
C THR A 391 -5.50 25.45 14.67
N GLY A 392 -6.81 25.73 14.57
CA GLY A 392 -7.34 27.09 14.46
C GLY A 392 -6.89 27.84 13.19
N GLY A 393 -7.19 29.15 13.13
CA GLY A 393 -6.80 30.01 12.01
C GLY A 393 -7.64 29.82 10.72
N PRO A 394 -7.24 30.48 9.60
CA PRO A 394 -7.89 30.36 8.30
C PRO A 394 -7.48 29.10 7.53
N TRP A 395 -8.43 28.54 6.78
CA TRP A 395 -8.31 27.22 6.13
C TRP A 395 -8.62 27.26 4.64
N ILE A 396 -7.89 26.48 3.86
CA ILE A 396 -8.26 26.13 2.48
C ILE A 396 -8.86 24.73 2.48
N MET A 397 -10.14 24.63 2.14
CA MET A 397 -10.86 23.36 1.98
C MET A 397 -10.70 22.87 0.55
N LEU A 398 -9.93 21.78 0.36
CA LEU A 398 -9.86 21.11 -0.94
C LEU A 398 -11.07 20.17 -1.13
N ALA A 399 -11.30 19.75 -2.37
CA ALA A 399 -12.40 18.83 -2.68
C ALA A 399 -12.23 17.51 -1.89
N PRO A 400 -13.31 16.96 -1.31
CA PRO A 400 -13.24 15.70 -0.59
C PRO A 400 -12.86 14.54 -1.55
N PRO A 401 -12.21 13.48 -1.07
CA PRO A 401 -11.91 12.29 -1.87
C PRO A 401 -13.16 11.70 -2.52
N ASP A 402 -13.02 11.18 -3.75
CA ASP A 402 -14.09 10.42 -4.40
C ASP A 402 -14.22 9.01 -3.80
N PHE A 403 -14.89 8.93 -2.65
CA PHE A 403 -15.20 7.67 -1.97
C PHE A 403 -16.05 6.74 -2.85
N ALA A 404 -16.94 7.27 -3.69
CA ALA A 404 -17.80 6.47 -4.56
C ALA A 404 -16.99 5.83 -5.70
N GLY A 405 -16.09 6.60 -6.32
CA GLY A 405 -15.15 6.11 -7.32
C GLY A 405 -14.17 5.09 -6.75
N LYS A 406 -13.61 5.31 -5.56
CA LYS A 406 -12.69 4.35 -4.91
C LYS A 406 -13.34 2.99 -4.58
N VAL A 407 -14.64 2.98 -4.26
CA VAL A 407 -15.40 1.77 -3.95
C VAL A 407 -15.92 1.04 -5.21
N LYS A 408 -15.83 1.67 -6.38
CA LYS A 408 -16.33 1.13 -7.65
C LYS A 408 -15.56 -0.12 -8.07
N GLY A 409 -16.27 -1.21 -8.35
CA GLY A 409 -15.69 -2.49 -8.81
C GLY A 409 -15.20 -3.42 -7.70
N LEU A 410 -15.05 -2.94 -6.47
CA LEU A 410 -14.71 -3.77 -5.31
C LEU A 410 -15.85 -4.74 -4.97
N ARG A 411 -15.47 -5.95 -4.52
CA ARG A 411 -16.35 -7.13 -4.43
C ARG A 411 -16.63 -7.62 -3.00
N THR A 412 -15.82 -7.22 -2.02
CA THR A 412 -15.93 -7.62 -0.60
C THR A 412 -16.14 -6.39 0.28
N ILE A 413 -16.82 -6.54 1.42
CA ILE A 413 -17.02 -5.45 2.38
C ILE A 413 -15.66 -4.94 2.89
N ALA A 414 -14.74 -5.85 3.22
CA ALA A 414 -13.41 -5.47 3.72
C ALA A 414 -12.62 -4.57 2.75
N SER A 415 -12.64 -4.87 1.45
CA SER A 415 -11.95 -4.02 0.45
C SER A 415 -12.63 -2.66 0.26
N MET A 416 -13.97 -2.60 0.33
CA MET A 416 -14.70 -1.33 0.28
C MET A 416 -14.43 -0.45 1.50
N GLN A 417 -14.23 -1.06 2.67
CA GLN A 417 -13.92 -0.37 3.92
C GLN A 417 -12.48 0.22 3.89
N ASP A 418 -11.46 -0.58 3.56
CA ASP A 418 -10.05 -0.14 3.43
C ASP A 418 -9.89 1.01 2.41
N ALA A 419 -10.59 0.93 1.27
CA ALA A 419 -10.57 1.97 0.23
C ALA A 419 -11.18 3.31 0.66
N VAL A 420 -12.05 3.30 1.69
CA VAL A 420 -12.70 4.48 2.27
C VAL A 420 -11.94 5.03 3.46
N ASP A 421 -11.45 4.16 4.34
CA ASP A 421 -10.74 4.54 5.57
C ASP A 421 -9.36 5.13 5.26
N THR A 422 -8.68 4.62 4.23
CA THR A 422 -7.36 5.10 3.80
C THR A 422 -7.31 6.60 3.44
N PRO A 423 -8.22 7.17 2.61
CA PRO A 423 -8.29 8.61 2.39
C PRO A 423 -8.61 9.46 3.63
N ILE A 424 -9.34 8.91 4.61
CA ILE A 424 -9.67 9.61 5.86
C ILE A 424 -8.42 9.74 6.73
N ALA A 425 -7.58 8.70 6.72
CA ALA A 425 -6.36 8.63 7.51
C ALA A 425 -5.09 9.21 6.83
N THR A 426 -5.20 9.70 5.59
CA THR A 426 -4.12 10.41 4.86
C THR A 426 -4.48 11.87 4.48
N PRO A 427 -5.08 12.68 5.37
CA PRO A 427 -5.72 13.97 5.02
C PRO A 427 -4.74 15.13 4.77
N ALA A 428 -3.43 14.92 4.93
CA ALA A 428 -2.40 15.94 4.72
C ALA A 428 -2.38 16.54 3.30
N ALA A 429 -3.01 15.87 2.33
CA ALA A 429 -3.22 16.38 0.97
C ALA A 429 -4.42 17.32 0.81
N ASN A 430 -5.40 17.32 1.73
CA ASN A 430 -6.73 17.91 1.51
C ASN A 430 -7.06 19.12 2.40
N VAL A 431 -6.33 19.34 3.49
CA VAL A 431 -6.54 20.49 4.38
C VAL A 431 -5.19 21.10 4.73
N VAL A 432 -4.87 22.21 4.06
CA VAL A 432 -3.64 22.97 4.32
C VAL A 432 -4.01 24.13 5.25
N PRO A 433 -3.44 24.22 6.47
CA PRO A 433 -3.57 25.44 7.26
C PRO A 433 -2.95 26.57 6.45
N MET A 434 -3.70 27.64 6.23
CA MET A 434 -3.15 28.82 5.56
C MET A 434 -2.13 29.42 6.52
N ARG A 435 -0.85 29.07 6.34
CA ARG A 435 0.27 29.66 7.09
C ARG A 435 0.09 31.17 6.99
N ALA A 436 -0.23 31.81 8.12
CA ALA A 436 0.09 33.21 8.28
C ALA A 436 1.57 33.33 7.89
N ALA A 437 1.87 34.22 6.93
CA ALA A 437 3.24 34.43 6.51
C ALA A 437 4.06 34.67 7.77
N ALA A 438 5.08 33.83 8.01
CA ALA A 438 5.97 34.04 9.13
C ALA A 438 6.50 35.46 8.98
N ALA A 439 6.22 36.33 9.95
CA ALA A 439 6.75 37.69 9.94
C ALA A 439 8.25 37.56 9.73
N PRO A 440 8.83 38.16 8.67
CA PRO A 440 10.17 37.82 8.23
C PRO A 440 11.14 38.10 9.37
N THR A 441 11.73 37.03 9.92
CA THR A 441 12.82 37.12 10.89
C THR A 441 14.05 37.57 10.13
N ASN A 442 14.11 38.88 9.88
CA ASN A 442 15.03 39.51 8.95
C ASN A 442 16.41 39.62 9.60
N THR A 443 17.19 38.55 9.52
CA THR A 443 18.58 38.48 9.99
C THR A 443 19.58 38.24 8.85
N GLY A 444 19.14 38.43 7.59
CA GLY A 444 20.00 38.45 6.41
C GLY A 444 20.08 39.86 5.82
N PRO A 445 21.09 40.16 4.99
CA PRO A 445 21.08 41.39 4.20
C PRO A 445 19.88 41.39 3.24
N PRO A 446 19.22 42.53 3.01
CA PRO A 446 17.99 42.59 2.22
C PRO A 446 18.25 42.11 0.78
N THR A 447 17.33 41.30 0.27
CA THR A 447 17.39 40.79 -1.11
C THR A 447 17.34 41.91 -2.13
N VAL A 448 17.83 41.66 -3.35
CA VAL A 448 17.80 42.64 -4.45
C VAL A 448 16.38 43.16 -4.72
N LEU A 449 15.36 42.32 -4.53
CA LEU A 449 13.96 42.71 -4.68
C LEU A 449 13.48 43.65 -3.56
N GLU A 450 13.87 43.40 -2.31
CA GLU A 450 13.56 44.30 -1.19
C GLU A 450 14.28 45.65 -1.32
N GLN A 451 15.53 45.66 -1.79
CA GLN A 451 16.27 46.89 -2.10
C GLN A 451 15.61 47.69 -3.22
N LEU A 452 15.14 47.01 -4.28
CA LEU A 452 14.38 47.64 -5.37
C LEU A 452 13.06 48.23 -4.88
N ASN A 453 12.28 47.50 -4.08
CA ASN A 453 11.03 47.99 -3.50
C ASN A 453 11.27 49.21 -2.59
N ALA A 454 12.28 49.15 -1.71
CA ALA A 454 12.64 50.28 -0.84
C ALA A 454 13.10 51.54 -1.60
N HIS A 455 13.69 51.39 -2.79
CA HIS A 455 13.99 52.51 -3.68
C HIS A 455 12.74 53.01 -4.45
N LEU A 456 11.82 52.12 -4.84
CA LEU A 456 10.56 52.49 -5.49
C LEU A 456 9.65 53.29 -4.54
N ASP A 457 9.59 52.91 -3.26
CA ASP A 457 8.83 53.60 -2.20
C ASP A 457 9.36 55.03 -1.89
N GLN A 458 10.57 55.38 -2.36
CA GLN A 458 11.15 56.72 -2.23
C GLN A 458 10.95 57.61 -3.45
N LEU A 459 10.36 57.09 -4.53
CA LEU A 459 10.06 57.86 -5.73
C LEU A 459 8.72 58.59 -5.61
N SER A 460 8.66 59.83 -6.11
CA SER A 460 7.38 60.49 -6.30
C SER A 460 6.57 59.83 -7.43
N ASP A 461 5.24 60.00 -7.42
CA ASP A 461 4.35 59.46 -8.45
C ASP A 461 4.82 59.81 -9.88
N GLU A 462 5.36 61.02 -10.07
CA GLU A 462 5.87 61.49 -11.37
C GLU A 462 7.15 60.73 -11.80
N GLN A 463 8.01 60.35 -10.86
CA GLN A 463 9.18 59.51 -11.11
C GLN A 463 8.78 58.05 -11.36
N LEU A 464 7.83 57.51 -10.59
CA LEU A 464 7.23 56.20 -10.78
C LEU A 464 6.60 56.06 -12.19
N GLN A 465 5.87 57.07 -12.66
CA GLN A 465 5.32 57.08 -14.02
C GLN A 465 6.42 57.07 -15.10
N ARG A 466 7.54 57.78 -14.90
CA ARG A 466 8.69 57.74 -15.83
C ARG A 466 9.35 56.37 -15.87
N VAL A 467 9.55 55.72 -14.71
CA VAL A 467 10.07 54.35 -14.63
C VAL A 467 9.12 53.36 -15.31
N MET A 468 7.82 53.43 -15.03
CA MET A 468 6.80 52.58 -15.67
C MET A 468 6.72 52.78 -17.18
N SER A 469 6.87 54.02 -17.67
CA SER A 469 6.93 54.33 -19.10
C SER A 469 8.19 53.74 -19.77
N PHE A 470 9.34 53.82 -19.10
CA PHE A 470 10.60 53.23 -19.57
C PHE A 470 10.56 51.69 -19.61
N VAL A 471 10.00 51.06 -18.57
CA VAL A 471 9.81 49.60 -18.55
C VAL A 471 8.83 49.17 -19.65
N LYS A 472 7.70 49.86 -19.81
CA LYS A 472 6.77 49.59 -20.92
C LYS A 472 7.45 49.71 -22.28
N SER A 473 8.21 50.77 -22.55
CA SER A 473 8.91 50.94 -23.84
C SER A 473 10.00 49.90 -24.11
N ARG A 474 10.57 49.28 -23.06
CA ARG A 474 11.54 48.18 -23.18
C ARG A 474 10.91 46.80 -23.40
N TYR A 475 9.69 46.56 -22.92
CA TYR A 475 9.07 45.23 -22.86
C TYR A 475 7.75 45.10 -23.64
N SER A 476 7.26 46.15 -24.31
CA SER A 476 6.06 46.09 -25.18
C SER A 476 6.38 45.87 -26.67
N ALA A 477 7.52 45.25 -26.97
CA ALA A 477 7.98 44.91 -28.33
C ALA A 477 8.44 43.44 -28.43
N ALA A 478 7.71 42.56 -27.74
CA ALA A 478 7.81 41.10 -27.81
C ALA A 478 6.39 40.52 -27.96
#